data_AF-A0ABD2MHC9-F1
#
_entry.id   AF-A0ABD2MHC9-F1
#
_cell.length_a   1.000
_cell.length_b   1.000
_cell.length_c   1.000
_cell.angle_alpha   90.00
_cell.angle_beta   90.00
_cell.angle_gamma   90.00
#
_symmetry.space_group_name_H-M   'P 1'
#
loop_
_entity.id
_entity.type
_entity.pdbx_description
1 polymer ?
#
loop_
_entity_poly.entity_id
_entity_poly.type
_entity_poly.pdbx_seq_one_letter_code
_entity_poly.pdbx_strand_id
1 'polypeptide(L)'
;MLLLTFWAILAALCIQKGITASYRIDISSYNPLDDKTHTFHLFVNHFEQNSTELIVTSNATNTSGFYILQAHSFEYNVTLTGYGEVANNVTGRNVGLLQFFKNPLVNSFSLEKMTDKNLTVLIAVTIYEDKTPIPGGCAKVDSITGMKINPLIRVIDGEEIINIRAEAPSVEGLTCDMNDTETRVDIYHKYLSSQNFNPLIYYEGIRSMLSVEDIKKNGKFVSSSHSLLTLKKSFSSYIGVGEVFVILITQNGKTSAYVPAVSYGQDIEILIMKDKAGNASITQRILEMPRRG
;
A
#
# COMPACT_ATOMS: atom_id res chain seq x y z
N MET A 1 28.21 -19.51 -49.95
CA MET A 1 28.80 -19.20 -48.63
C MET A 1 28.34 -17.82 -48.14
N LEU A 2 27.02 -17.58 -48.12
CA LEU A 2 26.43 -16.28 -47.71
C LEU A 2 25.01 -16.42 -47.12
N LEU A 3 24.47 -17.65 -47.01
CA LEU A 3 23.14 -17.91 -46.42
C LEU A 3 23.18 -18.42 -44.97
N LEU A 4 24.35 -18.82 -44.46
CA LEU A 4 24.50 -19.39 -43.12
C LEU A 4 24.73 -18.33 -42.03
N THR A 5 25.00 -17.08 -42.39
CA THR A 5 25.22 -15.98 -41.43
C THR A 5 23.91 -15.26 -41.06
N PHE A 6 22.84 -15.42 -41.84
CA PHE A 6 21.57 -14.72 -41.58
C PHE A 6 20.73 -15.35 -40.45
N TRP A 7 20.84 -16.67 -40.25
CA TRP A 7 20.16 -17.38 -39.16
C TRP A 7 20.85 -17.20 -37.80
N ALA A 8 22.17 -16.98 -37.78
CA ALA A 8 22.89 -16.70 -36.54
C ALA A 8 22.56 -15.31 -35.96
N ILE A 9 22.22 -14.34 -36.80
CA ILE A 9 21.83 -12.99 -36.36
C ILE A 9 20.38 -12.95 -35.88
N LEU A 10 19.48 -13.76 -36.46
CA LEU A 10 18.09 -13.83 -35.98
C LEU A 10 17.96 -14.59 -34.64
N ALA A 11 18.83 -15.57 -34.37
CA ALA A 11 18.88 -16.25 -33.07
C ALA A 11 19.48 -15.36 -31.96
N ALA A 12 20.31 -14.36 -32.31
CA ALA A 12 20.82 -13.35 -31.37
C ALA A 12 19.83 -12.19 -31.11
N LEU A 13 18.74 -12.11 -31.90
CA LEU A 13 17.65 -11.15 -31.72
C LEU A 13 16.43 -11.74 -30.97
N CYS A 14 16.51 -13.01 -30.53
CA CYS A 14 15.72 -13.46 -29.39
C CYS A 14 16.35 -12.85 -28.12
N ILE A 15 16.00 -11.58 -27.95
CA ILE A 15 16.08 -10.79 -26.73
C ILE A 15 15.97 -11.75 -25.54
N GLN A 16 17.06 -11.88 -24.80
CA GLN A 16 16.98 -12.22 -23.39
C GLN A 16 15.97 -11.25 -22.79
N LYS A 17 14.70 -11.65 -22.71
CA LYS A 17 13.80 -11.14 -21.68
C LYS A 17 14.54 -11.48 -20.41
N GLY A 18 15.24 -10.49 -19.86
CA GLY A 18 16.06 -10.62 -18.68
C GLY A 18 15.27 -11.39 -17.64
N ILE A 19 15.92 -12.37 -17.00
CA ILE A 19 15.36 -13.17 -15.93
C ILE A 19 14.77 -12.18 -14.92
N THR A 20 13.46 -11.99 -14.99
CA THR A 20 12.74 -11.10 -14.09
C THR A 20 12.77 -11.83 -12.76
N ALA A 21 13.39 -11.23 -11.75
CA ALA A 21 13.31 -11.75 -10.40
C ALA A 21 11.82 -11.93 -10.08
N SER A 22 11.47 -13.04 -9.41
CA SER A 22 10.11 -13.27 -8.95
C SER A 22 10.11 -13.54 -7.46
N TYR A 23 9.20 -12.90 -6.74
CA TYR A 23 8.95 -13.18 -5.33
C TYR A 23 7.62 -13.90 -5.19
N ARG A 24 7.63 -14.99 -4.43
CA ARG A 24 6.45 -15.82 -4.20
C ARG A 24 5.95 -15.60 -2.79
N ILE A 25 4.65 -15.31 -2.67
CA ILE A 25 3.94 -15.24 -1.40
C ILE A 25 2.92 -16.38 -1.41
N ASP A 26 3.19 -17.38 -0.59
CA ASP A 26 2.31 -18.53 -0.44
C ASP A 26 1.33 -18.28 0.70
N ILE A 27 0.06 -18.07 0.33
CA ILE A 27 -1.06 -17.89 1.26
C ILE A 27 -1.91 -19.16 1.39
N SER A 28 -1.42 -20.31 0.92
CA SER A 28 -2.13 -21.60 0.99
C SER A 28 -2.40 -22.10 2.41
N SER A 29 -1.65 -21.60 3.40
CA SER A 29 -1.85 -21.92 4.82
C SER A 29 -3.01 -21.15 5.46
N TYR A 30 -3.65 -20.23 4.73
CA TYR A 30 -4.82 -19.50 5.21
C TYR A 30 -5.99 -20.45 5.54
N ASN A 31 -6.52 -20.32 6.75
CA ASN A 31 -7.70 -21.04 7.20
C ASN A 31 -8.88 -20.07 7.36
N PRO A 32 -9.94 -20.16 6.52
CA PRO A 32 -11.09 -19.27 6.61
C PRO A 32 -11.95 -19.48 7.86
N LEU A 33 -11.68 -20.52 8.67
CA LEU A 33 -12.38 -20.80 9.93
C LEU A 33 -11.72 -20.15 11.15
N ASP A 34 -10.57 -19.48 10.99
CA ASP A 34 -9.95 -18.71 12.06
C ASP A 34 -10.46 -17.26 11.98
N ASP A 35 -11.05 -16.76 13.07
CA ASP A 35 -11.69 -15.45 13.17
C ASP A 35 -10.71 -14.26 13.09
N LYS A 36 -9.41 -14.53 12.89
CA LYS A 36 -8.35 -13.51 12.83
C LYS A 36 -8.06 -13.06 11.41
N THR A 37 -7.68 -11.79 11.29
CA THR A 37 -7.09 -11.29 10.05
C THR A 37 -5.73 -11.95 9.82
N HIS A 38 -5.53 -12.56 8.65
CA HIS A 38 -4.26 -13.21 8.32
C HIS A 38 -3.39 -12.28 7.46
N THR A 39 -2.20 -11.97 7.94
CA THR A 39 -1.22 -11.16 7.20
C THR A 39 0.06 -11.94 6.97
N PHE A 40 0.43 -12.09 5.71
CA PHE A 40 1.73 -12.60 5.27
C PHE A 40 2.60 -11.41 4.86
N HIS A 41 3.89 -11.42 5.20
CA HIS A 41 4.79 -10.34 4.79
C HIS A 41 6.17 -10.87 4.42
N LEU A 42 6.79 -10.19 3.47
CA LEU A 42 8.12 -10.46 2.94
C LEU A 42 8.91 -9.17 2.92
N PHE A 43 10.13 -9.22 3.46
CA PHE A 43 11.11 -8.16 3.28
C PHE A 43 11.98 -8.46 2.07
N VAL A 44 11.88 -7.60 1.06
CA VAL A 44 12.75 -7.65 -0.11
C VAL A 44 13.86 -6.63 0.09
N ASN A 45 15.03 -7.13 0.50
CA ASN A 45 16.23 -6.33 0.60
C ASN A 45 16.92 -6.29 -0.76
N HIS A 46 17.47 -5.13 -1.14
CA HIS A 46 18.22 -4.94 -2.38
C HIS A 46 17.41 -5.28 -3.64
N PHE A 47 16.34 -4.50 -3.85
CA PHE A 47 15.58 -4.51 -5.08
C PHE A 47 16.41 -3.89 -6.22
N GLU A 48 17.24 -4.72 -6.85
CA GLU A 48 18.20 -4.28 -7.88
C GLU A 48 17.53 -4.11 -9.26
N GLN A 49 16.59 -4.99 -9.61
CA GLN A 49 15.90 -4.93 -10.89
C GLN A 49 14.88 -3.78 -10.95
N ASN A 50 14.67 -3.24 -12.15
CA ASN A 50 13.69 -2.15 -12.34
C ASN A 50 12.24 -2.63 -12.18
N SER A 51 11.99 -3.90 -12.49
CA SER A 51 10.69 -4.55 -12.37
C SER A 51 10.89 -5.97 -11.84
N THR A 52 9.92 -6.46 -11.09
CA THR A 52 9.90 -7.81 -10.54
C THR A 52 8.47 -8.31 -10.49
N GLU A 53 8.30 -9.59 -10.80
CA GLU A 53 7.01 -10.26 -10.68
C GLU A 53 6.75 -10.67 -9.23
N LEU A 54 5.57 -10.35 -8.71
CA LEU A 54 5.07 -10.88 -7.45
C LEU A 54 4.02 -11.93 -7.76
N ILE A 55 4.19 -13.13 -7.22
CA ILE A 55 3.29 -14.26 -7.44
C ILE A 55 2.65 -14.61 -6.11
N VAL A 56 1.33 -14.40 -6.02
CA VAL A 56 0.53 -14.80 -4.86
C VAL A 56 -0.15 -16.13 -5.19
N THR A 57 0.18 -17.16 -4.44
CA THR A 57 -0.40 -18.51 -4.60
C THR A 57 -1.33 -18.81 -3.45
N SER A 58 -2.56 -19.22 -3.78
CA SER A 58 -3.58 -19.66 -2.82
C SER A 58 -3.94 -21.13 -3.07
N ASN A 59 -4.39 -21.85 -2.05
CA ASN A 59 -5.03 -23.18 -2.20
C ASN A 59 -6.54 -23.08 -1.94
N ALA A 60 -7.06 -21.87 -2.07
CA ALA A 60 -8.33 -21.48 -1.51
C ALA A 60 -9.46 -21.84 -2.50
N THR A 61 -9.59 -23.15 -2.74
CA THR A 61 -10.52 -23.75 -3.72
C THR A 61 -11.99 -23.47 -3.41
N ASN A 62 -12.31 -22.99 -2.20
CA ASN A 62 -13.67 -22.69 -1.74
C ASN A 62 -13.77 -21.38 -0.91
N THR A 63 -12.80 -20.47 -0.97
CA THR A 63 -12.89 -19.21 -0.21
C THR A 63 -13.53 -18.11 -1.05
N SER A 64 -14.71 -17.65 -0.63
CA SER A 64 -15.19 -16.31 -0.98
C SER A 64 -14.48 -15.27 -0.09
N GLY A 65 -14.25 -14.06 -0.63
CA GLY A 65 -13.52 -12.99 0.04
C GLY A 65 -12.46 -12.34 -0.86
N PHE A 66 -11.55 -11.60 -0.23
CA PHE A 66 -10.52 -10.85 -0.95
C PHE A 66 -9.24 -10.73 -0.12
N TYR A 67 -8.15 -10.33 -0.77
CA TYR A 67 -6.93 -9.92 -0.10
C TYR A 67 -6.47 -8.57 -0.64
N ILE A 68 -5.68 -7.87 0.18
CA ILE A 68 -4.99 -6.65 -0.21
C ILE A 68 -3.50 -6.98 -0.27
N LEU A 69 -2.94 -6.93 -1.48
CA LEU A 69 -1.49 -6.94 -1.70
C LEU A 69 -1.01 -5.50 -1.57
N GLN A 70 -0.07 -5.26 -0.66
CA GLN A 70 0.49 -3.94 -0.39
C GLN A 70 2.01 -3.98 -0.46
N ALA A 71 2.59 -2.87 -0.91
CA ALA A 71 4.03 -2.66 -0.96
C ALA A 71 4.36 -1.31 -0.33
N HIS A 72 5.34 -1.33 0.57
CA HIS A 72 5.77 -0.18 1.32
C HIS A 72 7.25 0.06 1.07
N SER A 73 7.59 1.26 0.62
CA SER A 73 8.95 1.73 0.39
C SER A 73 9.17 3.05 1.14
N PHE A 74 10.36 3.20 1.72
CA PHE A 74 10.65 4.32 2.60
C PHE A 74 10.97 5.63 1.86
N GLU A 75 12.00 5.60 1.00
CA GLU A 75 12.58 6.81 0.39
C GLU A 75 11.99 7.12 -0.99
N TYR A 76 11.79 6.09 -1.83
CA TYR A 76 11.35 6.26 -3.21
C TYR A 76 10.01 5.61 -3.49
N ASN A 77 9.26 6.17 -4.43
CA ASN A 77 8.01 5.58 -4.89
C ASN A 77 8.26 4.24 -5.60
N VAL A 78 7.28 3.35 -5.47
CA VAL A 78 7.15 2.13 -6.26
C VAL A 78 5.83 2.16 -7.00
N THR A 79 5.76 1.45 -8.12
CA THR A 79 4.50 1.22 -8.86
C THR A 79 4.12 -0.24 -8.68
N LEU A 80 2.93 -0.47 -8.14
CA LEU A 80 2.32 -1.79 -8.05
C LEU A 80 1.24 -1.91 -9.11
N THR A 81 1.37 -2.93 -9.96
CA THR A 81 0.45 -3.19 -11.07
C THR A 81 -0.16 -4.59 -10.93
N GLY A 82 -1.49 -4.65 -10.93
CA GLY A 82 -2.23 -5.91 -10.92
C GLY A 82 -2.74 -6.29 -12.30
N TYR A 83 -2.70 -7.58 -12.60
CA TYR A 83 -3.21 -8.15 -13.85
C TYR A 83 -4.50 -8.92 -13.54
N GLY A 84 -5.65 -8.47 -14.04
CA GLY A 84 -6.94 -9.12 -13.75
C GLY A 84 -8.16 -8.26 -14.09
N GLU A 85 -9.35 -8.67 -13.62
CA GLU A 85 -10.61 -7.92 -13.83
C GLU A 85 -10.59 -6.51 -13.24
N VAL A 86 -9.85 -6.33 -12.15
CA VAL A 86 -9.63 -5.02 -11.51
C VAL A 86 -8.18 -4.57 -11.79
N ALA A 87 -7.74 -4.70 -13.04
CA ALA A 87 -6.44 -4.21 -13.48
C ALA A 87 -6.30 -2.74 -13.10
N ASN A 88 -5.37 -2.46 -12.21
CA ASN A 88 -5.07 -1.16 -11.67
C ASN A 88 -3.56 -1.05 -11.55
N ASN A 89 -3.03 0.14 -11.80
CA ASN A 89 -1.69 0.51 -11.40
C ASN A 89 -1.79 1.59 -10.33
N VAL A 90 -0.85 1.58 -9.40
CA VAL A 90 -0.78 2.63 -8.41
C VAL A 90 0.66 2.90 -8.02
N THR A 91 1.00 4.18 -8.00
CA THR A 91 2.35 4.65 -7.72
C THR A 91 2.37 5.43 -6.40
N GLY A 92 3.33 5.12 -5.54
CA GLY A 92 3.53 5.79 -4.26
C GLY A 92 4.50 5.05 -3.35
N ARG A 93 4.67 5.56 -2.14
CA ARG A 93 5.49 4.91 -1.09
C ARG A 93 4.75 3.85 -0.30
N ASN A 94 3.43 4.00 -0.16
CA ASN A 94 2.56 3.06 0.52
C ASN A 94 1.42 2.77 -0.45
N VAL A 95 1.57 1.67 -1.18
CA VAL A 95 0.64 1.28 -2.24
C VAL A 95 0.00 -0.05 -1.91
N GLY A 96 -1.16 -0.30 -2.50
CA GLY A 96 -1.82 -1.57 -2.39
C GLY A 96 -2.97 -1.72 -3.37
N LEU A 97 -3.21 -2.97 -3.75
CA LEU A 97 -4.24 -3.39 -4.67
C LEU A 97 -5.08 -4.48 -4.01
N LEU A 98 -6.38 -4.41 -4.25
CA LEU A 98 -7.32 -5.45 -3.83
C LEU A 98 -7.50 -6.48 -4.93
N GLN A 99 -7.54 -7.75 -4.54
CA GLN A 99 -7.82 -8.87 -5.44
C GLN A 99 -8.80 -9.84 -4.76
N PHE A 100 -9.86 -10.20 -5.48
CA PHE A 100 -10.81 -11.22 -5.04
C PHE A 100 -10.23 -12.62 -5.26
N PHE A 101 -10.59 -13.56 -4.38
CA PHE A 101 -10.31 -14.98 -4.60
C PHE A 101 -11.14 -15.48 -5.77
N LYS A 102 -10.52 -15.66 -6.94
CA LYS A 102 -11.12 -16.24 -8.15
C LYS A 102 -10.13 -17.20 -8.78
N ASN A 103 -10.63 -18.11 -9.62
CA ASN A 103 -9.77 -18.97 -10.43
C ASN A 103 -9.12 -18.14 -11.56
N PRO A 104 -7.80 -18.28 -11.82
CA PRO A 104 -6.87 -19.23 -11.20
C PRO A 104 -6.39 -18.81 -9.80
N LEU A 105 -6.09 -19.80 -8.95
CA LEU A 105 -5.60 -19.61 -7.58
C LEU A 105 -4.20 -18.96 -7.48
N VAL A 106 -3.58 -18.66 -8.62
CA VAL A 106 -2.28 -18.00 -8.75
C VAL A 106 -2.51 -16.66 -9.44
N ASN A 107 -2.17 -15.57 -8.74
CA ASN A 107 -2.25 -14.22 -9.28
C ASN A 107 -0.84 -13.63 -9.39
N SER A 108 -0.56 -13.00 -10.53
CA SER A 108 0.69 -12.29 -10.77
C SER A 108 0.47 -10.78 -10.70
N PHE A 109 1.47 -10.07 -10.20
CA PHE A 109 1.54 -8.62 -10.11
C PHE A 109 2.94 -8.17 -10.54
N SER A 110 3.08 -6.92 -11.00
CA SER A 110 4.38 -6.28 -11.24
C SER A 110 4.64 -5.25 -10.16
N LEU A 111 5.84 -5.29 -9.58
CA LEU A 111 6.37 -4.24 -8.72
C LEU A 111 7.54 -3.57 -9.42
N GLU A 112 7.47 -2.26 -9.58
CA GLU A 112 8.46 -1.46 -10.30
C GLU A 112 9.03 -0.38 -9.41
N LYS A 113 10.35 -0.19 -9.43
CA LYS A 113 10.99 0.92 -8.71
C LYS A 113 11.02 2.17 -9.58
N MET A 114 10.74 3.33 -8.99
CA MET A 114 10.80 4.62 -9.68
C MET A 114 12.15 5.32 -9.50
N THR A 115 13.22 4.54 -9.34
CA THR A 115 14.58 5.04 -9.05
C THR A 115 15.62 4.05 -9.57
N ASP A 116 16.79 4.54 -9.97
CA ASP A 116 17.93 3.70 -10.34
C ASP A 116 18.66 3.12 -9.12
N LYS A 117 18.37 3.65 -7.92
CA LYS A 117 18.99 3.17 -6.67
C LYS A 117 18.42 1.83 -6.22
N ASN A 118 19.18 1.12 -5.39
CA ASN A 118 18.68 -0.06 -4.70
C ASN A 118 17.64 0.36 -3.66
N LEU A 119 16.53 -0.36 -3.64
CA LEU A 119 15.42 -0.10 -2.72
C LEU A 119 15.19 -1.30 -1.80
N THR A 120 14.78 -1.04 -0.57
CA THR A 120 14.19 -2.08 0.28
C THR A 120 12.69 -1.90 0.25
N VAL A 121 11.92 -2.98 0.14
CA VAL A 121 10.46 -2.93 0.11
C VAL A 121 9.89 -3.96 1.08
N LEU A 122 8.96 -3.54 1.91
CA LEU A 122 8.10 -4.44 2.69
C LEU A 122 6.88 -4.77 1.85
N ILE A 123 6.71 -6.04 1.49
CA ILE A 123 5.54 -6.54 0.79
C ILE A 123 4.67 -7.26 1.80
N ALA A 124 3.36 -6.99 1.81
CA ALA A 124 2.43 -7.72 2.66
C ALA A 124 1.15 -8.10 1.89
N VAL A 125 0.55 -9.21 2.30
CA VAL A 125 -0.75 -9.68 1.83
C VAL A 125 -1.63 -9.85 3.05
N THR A 126 -2.69 -9.05 3.15
CA THR A 126 -3.70 -9.15 4.21
C THR A 126 -4.97 -9.76 3.65
N ILE A 127 -5.42 -10.85 4.25
CA ILE A 127 -6.56 -11.65 3.77
C ILE A 127 -7.80 -11.34 4.58
N TYR A 128 -8.92 -11.21 3.89
CA TYR A 128 -10.24 -10.98 4.44
C TYR A 128 -11.23 -12.02 3.91
N GLU A 129 -12.06 -12.50 4.82
CA GLU A 129 -13.14 -13.43 4.55
C GLU A 129 -14.31 -12.75 3.82
N ASP A 130 -15.20 -13.59 3.27
CA ASP A 130 -16.41 -13.15 2.60
C ASP A 130 -17.26 -12.20 3.45
N LYS A 131 -17.98 -11.30 2.78
CA LYS A 131 -18.85 -10.27 3.39
C LYS A 131 -18.12 -9.27 4.30
N THR A 132 -16.81 -9.36 4.45
CA THR A 132 -16.01 -8.30 5.07
C THR A 132 -16.17 -7.03 4.24
N PRO A 133 -16.36 -5.84 4.86
CA PRO A 133 -16.39 -4.60 4.10
C PRO A 133 -15.09 -4.42 3.31
N ILE A 134 -15.20 -4.16 2.01
CA ILE A 134 -14.13 -3.82 1.09
C ILE A 134 -13.71 -2.36 1.30
N PRO A 135 -12.46 -2.09 1.74
CA PRO A 135 -11.95 -0.73 1.85
C PRO A 135 -11.96 -0.03 0.48
N GLY A 136 -12.59 1.14 0.40
CA GLY A 136 -12.72 1.92 -0.84
C GLY A 136 -13.60 1.26 -1.91
N GLY A 137 -14.41 0.27 -1.56
CA GLY A 137 -15.26 -0.48 -2.48
C GLY A 137 -16.42 0.33 -3.09
N CYS A 138 -16.72 1.52 -2.56
CA CYS A 138 -17.69 2.47 -3.10
C CYS A 138 -17.04 3.70 -3.74
N ALA A 139 -15.78 3.59 -4.16
CA ALA A 139 -15.12 4.64 -4.90
C ALA A 139 -15.80 4.82 -6.27
N LYS A 140 -16.21 6.06 -6.58
CA LYS A 140 -16.21 6.48 -7.99
C LYS A 140 -14.76 6.41 -8.45
N VAL A 141 -14.52 5.98 -9.70
CA VAL A 141 -13.17 5.87 -10.30
C VAL A 141 -12.29 7.01 -9.78
N ASP A 142 -11.28 6.67 -8.98
CA ASP A 142 -10.48 7.67 -8.30
C ASP A 142 -9.77 8.53 -9.36
N SER A 143 -9.97 9.84 -9.33
CA SER A 143 -9.45 10.74 -10.37
C SER A 143 -7.92 10.81 -10.42
N ILE A 144 -7.21 10.30 -9.41
CA ILE A 144 -5.76 10.35 -9.28
C ILE A 144 -5.13 8.99 -9.48
N THR A 145 -5.68 7.93 -8.89
CA THR A 145 -5.15 6.57 -9.08
C THR A 145 -5.81 5.83 -10.24
N GLY A 146 -6.96 6.30 -10.73
CA GLY A 146 -7.76 5.59 -11.74
C GLY A 146 -8.45 4.33 -11.21
N MET A 147 -8.33 4.03 -9.92
CA MET A 147 -8.80 2.78 -9.32
C MET A 147 -10.32 2.80 -9.10
N LYS A 148 -10.98 1.69 -9.45
CA LYS A 148 -12.41 1.47 -9.15
C LYS A 148 -12.67 1.09 -7.69
N ILE A 149 -11.72 0.40 -7.06
CA ILE A 149 -11.72 0.08 -5.63
C ILE A 149 -10.41 0.64 -5.11
N ASN A 150 -10.45 1.60 -4.18
CA ASN A 150 -9.26 2.29 -3.69
C ASN A 150 -9.04 2.02 -2.19
N PRO A 151 -8.25 0.99 -1.82
CA PRO A 151 -8.01 0.65 -0.41
C PRO A 151 -6.98 1.56 0.26
N LEU A 152 -6.58 2.67 -0.36
CA LEU A 152 -5.53 3.55 0.13
C LEU A 152 -6.08 4.67 0.99
N ILE A 153 -5.32 5.02 2.04
CA ILE A 153 -5.49 6.28 2.76
C ILE A 153 -4.63 7.32 2.06
N ARG A 154 -5.27 8.39 1.60
CA ARG A 154 -4.58 9.56 1.10
C ARG A 154 -4.13 10.43 2.25
N VAL A 155 -2.84 10.74 2.26
CA VAL A 155 -2.23 11.71 3.17
C VAL A 155 -1.99 13.00 2.40
N ILE A 156 -2.39 14.11 3.00
CA ILE A 156 -2.14 15.46 2.52
C ILE A 156 -1.34 16.16 3.61
N ASP A 157 -0.03 16.26 3.38
CA ASP A 157 0.90 16.89 4.30
C ASP A 157 0.77 18.41 4.23
N GLY A 158 0.70 19.03 5.41
CA GLY A 158 0.78 20.46 5.61
C GLY A 158 1.75 20.77 6.74
N GLU A 159 2.22 22.02 6.81
CA GLU A 159 3.24 22.44 7.78
C GLU A 159 2.81 22.22 9.23
N GLU A 160 1.54 22.46 9.54
CA GLU A 160 0.99 22.33 10.91
C GLU A 160 -0.02 21.19 11.04
N ILE A 161 -0.59 20.73 9.93
CA ILE A 161 -1.71 19.77 9.91
C ILE A 161 -1.48 18.73 8.84
N ILE A 162 -1.61 17.45 9.22
CA ILE A 162 -1.71 16.32 8.30
C ILE A 162 -3.17 15.97 8.15
N ASN A 163 -3.68 15.94 6.92
CA ASN A 163 -5.04 15.50 6.65
C ASN A 163 -5.01 14.12 6.00
N ILE A 164 -5.76 13.18 6.56
CA ILE A 164 -6.00 11.88 5.95
C ILE A 164 -7.40 11.81 5.37
N ARG A 165 -7.54 11.07 4.26
CA ARG A 165 -8.82 10.77 3.63
C ARG A 165 -8.81 9.38 3.02
N ALA A 166 -9.91 8.64 3.13
CA ALA A 166 -10.17 7.42 2.39
C ALA A 166 -11.51 7.50 1.64
N GLU A 167 -11.68 6.61 0.66
CA GLU A 167 -12.93 6.45 -0.08
C GLU A 167 -13.88 5.50 0.66
N ALA A 168 -15.19 5.56 0.38
CA ALA A 168 -16.18 4.78 1.13
C ALA A 168 -16.00 3.27 0.93
N PRO A 169 -16.19 2.44 1.97
CA PRO A 169 -16.16 0.99 1.83
C PRO A 169 -17.40 0.48 1.09
N SER A 170 -17.44 -0.79 0.73
CA SER A 170 -18.66 -1.50 0.28
C SER A 170 -18.64 -2.94 0.77
N VAL A 171 -19.70 -3.71 0.58
CA VAL A 171 -19.61 -5.19 0.68
C VAL A 171 -19.81 -5.74 -0.72
N GLU A 172 -19.10 -6.82 -1.07
CA GLU A 172 -19.31 -7.49 -2.35
C GLU A 172 -20.79 -7.86 -2.53
N GLY A 173 -21.37 -7.48 -3.68
CA GLY A 173 -22.78 -7.73 -3.99
C GLY A 173 -23.79 -6.77 -3.35
N LEU A 174 -23.37 -5.81 -2.52
CA LEU A 174 -24.25 -4.75 -2.00
C LEU A 174 -24.07 -3.43 -2.76
N THR A 175 -25.13 -2.62 -2.84
CA THR A 175 -25.04 -1.26 -3.40
C THR A 175 -24.33 -0.33 -2.42
N CYS A 176 -23.84 0.79 -2.94
CA CYS A 176 -23.25 1.86 -2.13
C CYS A 176 -24.27 2.65 -1.29
N ASP A 177 -25.53 2.27 -1.36
CA ASP A 177 -26.62 2.87 -0.60
C ASP A 177 -26.61 2.27 0.81
N MET A 178 -25.73 2.80 1.67
CA MET A 178 -25.53 2.31 3.04
C MET A 178 -26.62 2.73 4.04
N ASN A 179 -27.86 2.92 3.59
CA ASN A 179 -28.96 3.33 4.46
C ASN A 179 -29.40 2.24 5.45
N ASP A 180 -28.90 0.99 5.32
CA ASP A 180 -29.43 -0.16 6.06
C ASP A 180 -28.35 -1.03 6.75
N THR A 181 -27.15 -0.48 6.96
CA THR A 181 -26.06 -1.23 7.62
C THR A 181 -25.38 -0.44 8.71
N GLU A 182 -25.19 -1.05 9.88
CA GLU A 182 -24.38 -0.53 10.97
C GLU A 182 -22.89 -0.55 10.57
N THR A 183 -22.47 0.47 9.82
CA THR A 183 -21.08 0.67 9.42
C THR A 183 -20.40 1.51 10.49
N ARG A 184 -19.34 0.98 11.12
CA ARG A 184 -18.48 1.69 12.07
C ARG A 184 -17.12 1.96 11.44
N VAL A 185 -16.64 3.18 11.58
CA VAL A 185 -15.33 3.66 11.12
C VAL A 185 -14.48 3.98 12.35
N ASP A 186 -13.41 3.24 12.55
CA ASP A 186 -12.46 3.47 13.65
C ASP A 186 -11.11 3.95 13.08
N ILE A 187 -10.59 5.06 13.60
CA ILE A 187 -9.32 5.64 13.16
C ILE A 187 -8.26 5.39 14.22
N TYR A 188 -7.11 4.87 13.78
CA TYR A 188 -5.94 4.63 14.59
C TYR A 188 -4.73 5.32 14.01
N HIS A 189 -3.80 5.68 14.88
CA HIS A 189 -2.50 6.18 14.49
C HIS A 189 -1.39 5.63 15.39
N LYS A 190 -0.15 5.65 14.91
CA LYS A 190 1.04 5.27 15.67
C LYS A 190 2.20 6.18 15.32
N TYR A 191 2.75 6.87 16.32
CA TYR A 191 4.00 7.59 16.15
C TYR A 191 5.18 6.62 16.01
N LEU A 192 6.08 6.95 15.11
CA LEU A 192 7.42 6.39 14.96
C LEU A 192 8.40 7.21 15.80
N SER A 193 9.63 6.74 15.95
CA SER A 193 10.64 7.50 16.68
C SER A 193 10.96 8.82 15.98
N SER A 194 10.99 9.90 16.77
CA SER A 194 11.27 11.26 16.30
C SER A 194 12.67 11.38 15.70
N GLN A 195 12.79 12.12 14.58
CA GLN A 195 14.03 12.40 13.86
C GLN A 195 14.83 11.15 13.51
N ASN A 196 14.16 10.01 13.39
CA ASN A 196 14.77 8.74 13.07
C ASN A 196 14.31 8.32 11.68
N PHE A 197 15.14 8.63 10.69
CA PHE A 197 14.90 8.28 9.30
C PHE A 197 15.50 6.91 8.94
N ASN A 198 15.63 6.00 9.92
CA ASN A 198 16.05 4.64 9.66
C ASN A 198 14.90 3.87 8.98
N PRO A 199 15.10 3.33 7.76
CA PRO A 199 14.07 2.55 7.07
C PRO A 199 13.51 1.39 7.90
N LEU A 200 14.32 0.80 8.79
CA LEU A 200 13.86 -0.28 9.67
C LEU A 200 12.74 0.17 10.62
N ILE A 201 12.83 1.37 11.19
CA ILE A 201 11.79 1.91 12.07
C ILE A 201 10.50 2.14 11.29
N TYR A 202 10.62 2.65 10.06
CA TYR A 202 9.48 2.82 9.16
C TYR A 202 8.77 1.49 8.89
N TYR A 203 9.51 0.46 8.48
CA TYR A 203 8.92 -0.84 8.17
C TYR A 203 8.36 -1.54 9.41
N GLU A 204 9.04 -1.48 10.56
CA GLU A 204 8.52 -2.05 11.81
C GLU A 204 7.25 -1.34 12.29
N GLY A 205 7.21 -0.02 12.12
CA GLY A 205 6.02 0.78 12.37
C GLY A 205 4.82 0.29 11.57
N ILE A 206 4.98 0.19 10.25
CA ILE A 206 3.94 -0.32 9.34
C ILE A 206 3.59 -1.77 9.68
N ARG A 207 4.59 -2.65 9.86
CA ARG A 207 4.39 -4.07 10.16
C ARG A 207 3.52 -4.29 11.39
N SER A 208 3.70 -3.46 12.41
CA SER A 208 2.88 -3.50 13.63
C SER A 208 1.44 -2.98 13.46
N MET A 209 1.05 -2.57 12.25
CA MET A 209 -0.23 -1.94 11.92
C MET A 209 -0.86 -2.55 10.64
N LEU A 210 -0.51 -3.79 10.25
CA LEU A 210 -1.01 -4.42 9.02
C LEU A 210 -2.32 -5.21 9.18
N SER A 211 -2.53 -5.87 10.32
CA SER A 211 -3.73 -6.67 10.63
C SER A 211 -4.67 -5.92 11.57
N VAL A 212 -5.95 -6.25 11.58
CA VAL A 212 -6.95 -5.62 12.48
C VAL A 212 -6.53 -5.76 13.94
N GLU A 213 -6.01 -6.92 14.32
CA GLU A 213 -5.57 -7.25 15.66
C GLU A 213 -4.32 -6.45 16.04
N ASP A 214 -3.34 -6.37 15.13
CA ASP A 214 -2.12 -5.60 15.36
C ASP A 214 -2.41 -4.11 15.47
N ILE A 215 -3.32 -3.57 14.65
CA ILE A 215 -3.74 -2.16 14.70
C ILE A 215 -4.37 -1.85 16.06
N LYS A 216 -5.30 -2.68 16.52
CA LYS A 216 -5.96 -2.49 17.83
C LYS A 216 -4.98 -2.62 19.00
N LYS A 217 -3.96 -3.48 18.87
CA LYS A 217 -2.96 -3.73 19.91
C LYS A 217 -1.88 -2.66 19.97
N ASN A 218 -1.39 -2.21 18.82
CA ASN A 218 -0.19 -1.38 18.72
C ASN A 218 -0.50 0.09 18.39
N GLY A 219 -1.68 0.37 17.84
CA GLY A 219 -2.14 1.70 17.48
C GLY A 219 -2.83 2.41 18.64
N LYS A 220 -2.75 3.73 18.62
CA LYS A 220 -3.56 4.60 19.48
C LYS A 220 -4.89 4.88 18.80
N PHE A 221 -5.99 4.59 19.50
CA PHE A 221 -7.33 4.92 19.04
C PHE A 221 -7.56 6.44 19.05
N VAL A 222 -8.13 6.96 17.96
CA VAL A 222 -8.35 8.40 17.76
C VAL A 222 -9.84 8.74 17.85
N SER A 223 -10.67 8.03 17.08
CA SER A 223 -12.11 8.25 17.05
C SER A 223 -12.84 7.07 16.41
N SER A 224 -14.11 6.91 16.79
CA SER A 224 -15.07 5.98 16.18
C SER A 224 -16.28 6.77 15.70
N SER A 225 -16.90 6.34 14.60
CA SER A 225 -18.11 6.94 14.08
C SER A 225 -18.91 5.95 13.25
N HIS A 226 -20.24 6.08 13.30
CA HIS A 226 -21.14 5.35 12.41
C HIS A 226 -21.39 6.08 11.07
N SER A 227 -20.72 7.23 10.86
CA SER A 227 -20.86 8.03 9.65
C SER A 227 -19.64 7.92 8.76
N LEU A 228 -19.88 7.61 7.48
CA LEU A 228 -18.86 7.61 6.42
C LEU A 228 -18.25 9.00 6.17
N LEU A 229 -18.88 10.08 6.65
CA LEU A 229 -18.27 11.42 6.66
C LEU A 229 -16.96 11.45 7.46
N THR A 230 -16.73 10.44 8.31
CA THR A 230 -15.57 10.30 9.19
C THR A 230 -14.38 9.62 8.51
N LEU A 231 -14.46 9.29 7.22
CA LEU A 231 -13.31 8.81 6.44
C LEU A 231 -12.28 9.93 6.16
N LYS A 232 -12.36 11.04 6.89
CA LYS A 232 -11.44 12.18 6.83
C LYS A 232 -11.08 12.60 8.25
N LYS A 233 -9.81 12.85 8.51
CA LYS A 233 -9.34 13.30 9.82
C LYS A 233 -8.10 14.17 9.69
N SER A 234 -8.00 15.16 10.58
CA SER A 234 -6.84 16.04 10.70
C SER A 234 -6.03 15.69 11.94
N PHE A 235 -4.72 15.72 11.82
CA PHE A 235 -3.74 15.48 12.87
C PHE A 235 -2.77 16.66 12.92
N SER A 236 -2.21 16.95 14.09
CA SER A 236 -1.12 17.91 14.19
C SER A 236 0.13 17.34 13.51
N SER A 237 0.73 18.13 12.63
CA SER A 237 1.98 17.78 11.95
C SER A 237 3.16 18.06 12.88
N TYR A 238 3.98 17.04 13.12
CA TYR A 238 5.24 17.17 13.84
C TYR A 238 6.38 16.83 12.86
N ILE A 239 7.01 17.87 12.31
CA ILE A 239 8.06 17.69 11.29
C ILE A 239 9.16 16.76 11.80
N GLY A 240 9.45 15.71 11.02
CA GLY A 240 10.48 14.73 11.34
C GLY A 240 10.03 13.65 12.33
N VAL A 241 8.79 13.66 12.79
CA VAL A 241 8.19 12.55 13.54
C VAL A 241 7.35 11.73 12.57
N GLY A 242 7.76 10.50 12.31
CA GLY A 242 6.99 9.59 11.47
C GLY A 242 5.67 9.21 12.15
N GLU A 243 4.61 9.07 11.38
CA GLU A 243 3.29 8.72 11.89
C GLU A 243 2.59 7.78 10.90
N VAL A 244 2.16 6.61 11.39
CA VAL A 244 1.40 5.61 10.64
C VAL A 244 -0.07 5.80 10.94
N PHE A 245 -0.90 5.93 9.91
CA PHE A 245 -2.35 6.08 9.99
C PHE A 245 -3.03 4.85 9.44
N VAL A 246 -4.05 4.35 10.14
CA VAL A 246 -4.90 3.27 9.66
C VAL A 246 -6.36 3.55 9.97
N ILE A 247 -7.23 3.20 9.04
CA ILE A 247 -8.69 3.24 9.19
C ILE A 247 -9.19 1.80 9.19
N LEU A 248 -9.98 1.45 10.19
CA LEU A 248 -10.72 0.20 10.27
C LEU A 248 -12.19 0.45 9.93
N ILE A 249 -12.78 -0.46 9.16
CA ILE A 249 -14.22 -0.47 8.88
C ILE A 249 -14.80 -1.74 9.42
N THR A 250 -15.81 -1.62 10.27
CA THR A 250 -16.63 -2.73 10.72
C THR A 250 -18.03 -2.61 10.11
N GLN A 251 -18.53 -3.68 9.51
CA GLN A 251 -19.90 -3.75 9.02
C GLN A 251 -20.43 -5.16 9.31
N ASN A 252 -21.61 -5.26 9.93
CA ASN A 252 -22.22 -6.54 10.31
C ASN A 252 -21.26 -7.45 11.12
N GLY A 253 -20.46 -6.85 12.01
CA GLY A 253 -19.50 -7.55 12.86
C GLY A 253 -18.18 -7.96 12.18
N LYS A 254 -18.05 -7.83 10.85
CA LYS A 254 -16.82 -8.12 10.10
C LYS A 254 -15.99 -6.86 9.92
N THR A 255 -14.66 -6.96 10.06
CA THR A 255 -13.77 -5.79 10.05
C THR A 255 -12.67 -5.92 9.01
N SER A 256 -12.40 -4.85 8.28
CA SER A 256 -11.22 -4.72 7.41
C SER A 256 -10.41 -3.47 7.73
N ALA A 257 -9.16 -3.45 7.29
CA ALA A 257 -8.27 -2.31 7.37
C ALA A 257 -7.93 -1.76 5.97
N TYR A 258 -7.88 -0.44 5.85
CA TYR A 258 -7.22 0.22 4.71
C TYR A 258 -5.70 0.00 4.77
N VAL A 259 -5.03 0.14 3.62
CA VAL A 259 -3.55 0.12 3.54
C VAL A 259 -3.00 1.23 4.45
N PRO A 260 -2.08 0.90 5.39
CA PRO A 260 -1.47 1.90 6.25
C PRO A 260 -0.78 2.99 5.42
N ALA A 261 -1.04 4.24 5.78
CA ALA A 261 -0.34 5.37 5.21
C ALA A 261 0.61 5.99 6.22
N VAL A 262 1.69 6.60 5.73
CA VAL A 262 2.72 7.19 6.59
C VAL A 262 3.03 8.60 6.17
N SER A 263 3.19 9.49 7.16
CA SER A 263 3.70 10.85 6.99
C SER A 263 4.86 11.12 7.94
N TYR A 264 5.71 12.09 7.59
CA TYR A 264 6.69 12.71 8.49
C TYR A 264 6.43 14.22 8.65
N GLY A 265 5.22 14.68 8.30
CA GLY A 265 4.81 16.08 8.23
C GLY A 265 5.34 16.85 7.02
N GLN A 266 6.37 16.33 6.35
CA GLN A 266 6.97 16.85 5.12
C GLN A 266 7.51 15.68 4.29
N ASP A 267 7.84 15.94 3.03
CA ASP A 267 8.56 15.00 2.18
C ASP A 267 9.84 14.50 2.86
N ILE A 268 9.98 13.17 2.89
CA ILE A 268 11.07 12.50 3.59
C ILE A 268 12.40 12.72 2.89
N GLU A 269 12.41 12.87 1.57
CA GLU A 269 13.64 13.10 0.81
C GLU A 269 14.25 14.44 1.23
N ILE A 270 13.41 15.47 1.40
CA ILE A 270 13.81 16.79 1.90
C ILE A 270 14.39 16.67 3.32
N LEU A 271 13.75 15.89 4.19
CA LEU A 271 14.21 15.70 5.57
C LEU A 271 15.55 14.95 5.64
N ILE A 272 15.70 13.88 4.85
CA ILE A 272 16.95 13.12 4.74
C ILE A 272 18.09 14.00 4.20
N MET A 273 17.82 14.85 3.20
CA MET A 273 18.81 15.80 2.68
C MET A 273 19.24 16.80 3.75
N LYS A 274 18.30 17.34 4.54
CA LYS A 274 18.59 18.26 5.65
C LYS A 274 19.43 17.59 6.75
N ASP A 275 19.12 16.35 7.09
CA ASP A 275 19.86 15.56 8.08
C ASP A 275 21.29 15.22 7.62
N LYS A 276 21.45 14.78 6.36
CA LYS A 276 22.76 14.45 5.76
C LYS A 276 23.65 15.66 5.51
N ALA A 277 23.05 16.82 5.19
CA ALA A 277 23.75 18.10 5.15
C ALA A 277 24.05 18.64 6.56
N GLY A 278 23.73 17.88 7.61
CA GLY A 278 23.78 18.26 9.01
C GLY A 278 25.03 19.03 9.35
N ASN A 279 24.92 20.04 10.20
CA ASN A 279 26.10 20.85 10.55
C ASN A 279 26.79 21.56 9.37
N ALA A 280 26.18 21.63 8.17
CA ALA A 280 26.50 22.65 7.17
C ALA A 280 25.36 23.67 7.14
N SER A 281 25.59 24.72 7.92
CA SER A 281 24.93 26.01 7.88
C SER A 281 24.40 26.42 6.48
N ILE A 282 23.34 27.24 6.52
CA ILE A 282 22.93 28.25 5.51
C ILE A 282 21.87 27.80 4.48
N THR A 283 20.65 28.30 4.70
CA THR A 283 19.99 29.26 3.80
C THR A 283 20.35 29.20 2.31
N GLN A 284 19.79 28.29 1.50
CA GLN A 284 19.45 28.55 0.09
C GLN A 284 18.87 27.31 -0.59
N ARG A 285 17.53 27.23 -0.60
CA ARG A 285 16.69 26.77 -1.74
C ARG A 285 15.21 26.93 -1.36
N ILE A 286 14.83 28.16 -0.99
CA ILE A 286 13.44 28.66 -1.11
C ILE A 286 13.41 29.50 -2.38
N LEU A 287 13.61 28.84 -3.52
CA LEU A 287 13.45 29.30 -4.91
C LEU A 287 13.53 27.95 -5.65
N GLU A 288 12.48 27.31 -6.14
CA GLU A 288 11.29 27.76 -6.85
C GLU A 288 10.17 26.73 -6.62
N MET A 289 9.05 27.13 -6.03
CA MET A 289 7.77 26.51 -6.35
C MET A 289 6.91 27.62 -6.93
N PRO A 290 6.36 27.47 -8.15
CA PRO A 290 5.53 28.49 -8.74
C PRO A 290 4.28 28.64 -7.86
N ARG A 291 4.13 29.81 -7.24
CA ARG A 291 2.84 30.25 -6.72
C ARG A 291 1.87 30.23 -7.91
N ARG A 292 0.97 29.25 -7.95
CA ARG A 292 -0.23 29.37 -8.76
C ARG A 292 -1.07 30.47 -8.12
N GLY A 293 -1.26 31.54 -8.88
CA GLY A 293 -2.23 32.59 -8.56
C GLY A 293 -3.66 32.12 -8.67
#